data_AF-A0A7W7CD32-F1
#
_entry.id   AF-A0A7W7CD32-F1
#
_cell.length_a   1.000
_cell.length_b   1.000
_cell.length_c   1.000
_cell.angle_alpha   90.00
_cell.angle_beta   90.00
_cell.angle_gamma   90.00
#
_symmetry.space_group_name_H-M   'P 1'
#
loop_
_entity.id
_entity.type
_entity.pdbx_description
1 polymer ?
#
loop_
_entity_poly.entity_id
_entity_poly.type
_entity_poly.pdbx_seq_one_letter_code
_entity_poly.pdbx_strand_id
1 'polypeptide(L)' 'MQRGGLPEDAVVLSAAELADLQDRLFQLRCAAEDVMTAAEDGVELAELQRMAAGLVDSARGLERLR' A
#
# COMPACT_ATOMS: atom_id res chain seq x y z
N MET A 1 -18.15 26.24 -23.52
CA MET A 1 -16.84 25.58 -23.71
C MET A 1 -16.75 24.47 -22.69
N GLN A 2 -17.12 23.25 -23.06
CA GLN A 2 -17.04 22.07 -22.19
C GLN A 2 -15.55 21.76 -21.99
N ARG A 3 -14.99 22.07 -20.81
CA ARG A 3 -13.65 21.61 -20.47
C ARG A 3 -13.78 20.19 -19.90
N GLY A 4 -13.40 19.19 -20.68
CA GLY A 4 -13.08 17.83 -20.21
C GLY A 4 -14.22 16.82 -20.30
N GLY A 5 -14.07 15.83 -21.18
CA GLY A 5 -14.94 14.65 -21.27
C GLY A 5 -14.61 13.56 -20.26
N LEU A 6 -14.18 13.93 -19.05
CA LEU A 6 -13.91 12.98 -17.97
C LEU A 6 -15.19 12.72 -17.18
N PRO A 7 -15.42 11.48 -16.71
CA PRO A 7 -16.48 11.15 -15.75
C PRO A 7 -16.42 12.03 -14.48
N GLU A 8 -17.58 12.22 -13.82
CA GLU A 8 -17.68 13.03 -12.59
C GLU A 8 -16.86 12.47 -11.42
N ASP A 9 -16.59 11.16 -11.42
CA ASP A 9 -15.83 10.43 -10.41
C ASP A 9 -14.37 10.15 -10.84
N ALA A 10 -13.91 10.75 -11.94
CA ALA A 10 -12.55 10.57 -12.40
C ALA A 10 -11.53 11.19 -11.43
N VAL A 11 -10.52 10.40 -11.07
CA VAL A 11 -9.32 10.87 -10.35
C VAL A 11 -8.22 11.11 -11.37
N VAL A 12 -7.58 12.28 -11.32
CA VAL A 12 -6.45 12.64 -12.19
C VAL A 12 -5.17 12.58 -11.38
N LEU A 13 -4.24 11.73 -11.81
CA LEU A 13 -2.90 11.60 -11.24
C LEU A 13 -1.87 11.87 -12.34
N SER A 14 -0.75 12.49 -11.96
CA SER A 14 0.44 12.49 -12.79
C SER A 14 1.02 11.08 -12.90
N ALA A 15 1.84 10.84 -13.93
CA ALA A 15 2.55 9.56 -14.06
C ALA A 15 3.47 9.28 -12.85
N ALA A 16 4.03 10.32 -12.22
CA ALA A 16 4.87 10.19 -11.05
C ALA A 16 4.06 9.78 -9.80
N GLU A 17 2.88 10.36 -9.59
CA GLU A 17 1.98 9.97 -8.48
C GLU A 17 1.47 8.53 -8.66
N LEU A 18 1.17 8.12 -9.90
CA LEU A 18 0.77 6.75 -10.18
C LEU A 18 1.91 5.76 -9.89
N ALA A 19 3.15 6.09 -10.30
CA ALA A 19 4.32 5.25 -10.04
C ALA A 19 4.61 5.13 -8.54
N ASP A 20 4.57 6.24 -7.79
CA ASP A 20 4.73 6.22 -6.32
C ASP A 20 3.66 5.35 -5.64
N LEU A 21 2.40 5.47 -6.07
CA LEU A 21 1.33 4.62 -5.56
C LEU A 21 1.59 3.13 -5.86
N GLN A 22 1.99 2.79 -7.08
CA GLN A 22 2.30 1.42 -7.47
C GLN A 22 3.45 0.84 -6.65
N ASP A 23 4.53 1.60 -6.46
CA ASP A 23 5.68 1.18 -5.65
C ASP A 23 5.26 0.92 -4.21
N ARG A 24 4.46 1.81 -3.62
CA ARG A 24 4.02 1.65 -2.23
C ARG A 24 3.04 0.50 -2.04
N LEU A 25 2.16 0.25 -3.01
CA LEU A 25 1.30 -0.94 -3.03
C LEU A 25 2.12 -2.23 -3.17
N PHE A 26 3.18 -2.20 -3.98
CA PHE A 26 4.11 -3.32 -4.10
C PHE A 26 4.80 -3.61 -2.76
N GLN A 27 5.33 -2.58 -2.09
CA GLN A 27 5.95 -2.73 -0.77
C GLN A 27 4.96 -3.27 0.27
N LEU A 28 3.71 -2.79 0.27
CA LEU A 28 2.68 -3.29 1.18
C LEU A 28 2.42 -4.79 0.98
N ARG A 29 2.28 -5.23 -0.28
CA ARG A 29 2.10 -6.65 -0.60
C ARG A 29 3.29 -7.48 -0.13
N CYS A 30 4.52 -7.05 -0.40
CA CYS A 30 5.72 -7.76 0.04
C CYS A 30 5.78 -7.88 1.56
N ALA A 31 5.50 -6.79 2.30
CA ALA A 31 5.45 -6.85 3.75
C ALA A 31 4.38 -7.83 4.28
N ALA A 32 3.25 -7.98 3.58
CA ALA A 32 2.23 -8.97 3.93
C ALA A 32 2.70 -10.41 3.64
N GLU A 33 3.35 -10.63 2.50
CA GLU A 33 3.96 -11.92 2.13
C GLU A 33 5.05 -12.34 3.13
N ASP A 34 5.85 -11.38 3.62
CA ASP A 34 6.85 -11.62 4.66
C ASP A 34 6.21 -12.05 5.98
N VAL A 35 5.10 -11.43 6.39
CA VAL A 35 4.34 -11.84 7.58
C VAL A 35 3.82 -13.27 7.43
N MET A 36 3.32 -13.64 6.25
CA MET A 36 2.88 -15.03 6.01
C MET A 36 4.04 -16.01 6.09
N THR A 37 5.16 -15.70 5.45
CA THR A 37 6.38 -16.53 5.47
C THR A 37 6.87 -16.74 6.91
N ALA A 38 6.94 -15.66 7.69
CA ALA A 38 7.33 -15.72 9.09
C ALA A 38 6.37 -16.60 9.92
N ALA A 39 5.06 -16.53 9.64
CA ALA A 39 4.09 -17.37 10.33
C ALA A 39 4.24 -18.86 9.96
N GLU A 40 4.53 -19.17 8.69
CA GLU A 40 4.82 -20.52 8.21
C GLU A 40 6.12 -21.09 8.81
N ASP A 41 7.14 -20.24 8.98
CA ASP A 41 8.41 -20.58 9.59
C ASP A 41 8.34 -20.72 11.13
N GLY A 42 7.19 -20.42 11.74
CA GLY A 42 6.99 -20.54 13.18
C GLY A 42 7.71 -19.45 13.99
N VAL A 43 7.89 -18.27 13.40
CA VAL A 43 8.47 -17.11 14.08
C VAL A 43 7.66 -16.74 15.32
N GLU A 44 8.35 -16.29 16.36
CA GLU A 44 7.75 -15.93 17.65
C GLU A 44 6.61 -14.90 17.51
N LEU A 45 5.55 -15.07 18.31
CA LEU A 45 4.36 -14.22 18.26
C LEU A 45 4.71 -12.73 18.40
N ALA A 46 5.68 -12.39 19.26
CA ALA A 46 6.11 -11.01 19.46
C ALA A 46 6.72 -10.39 18.20
N GLU A 47 7.36 -11.19 17.35
CA GLU A 47 7.93 -10.74 16.08
C GLU A 47 6.87 -10.61 15.00
N LEU A 48 5.95 -11.58 14.89
CA LEU A 48 4.77 -11.46 14.02
C LEU A 48 3.94 -10.21 14.33
N GLN A 49 3.78 -9.87 15.62
CA GLN A 49 3.11 -8.63 16.04
C GLN A 49 3.84 -7.37 15.57
N ARG A 50 5.18 -7.35 15.62
CA ARG A 50 5.98 -6.22 15.12
C ARG A 50 5.85 -6.09 13.61
N MET A 51 5.93 -7.20 12.88
CA MET A 51 5.78 -7.20 11.42
C MET A 51 4.37 -6.73 11.01
N ALA A 52 3.32 -7.24 11.67
CA ALA A 52 1.94 -6.81 11.44
C ALA A 52 1.73 -5.32 11.74
N ALA A 53 2.35 -4.79 12.80
CA ALA A 53 2.30 -3.35 13.09
C ALA A 53 2.94 -2.52 11.97
N GLY A 54 4.10 -2.95 11.46
CA GLY A 54 4.77 -2.30 10.32
C GLY A 54 3.94 -2.35 9.03
N LEU A 55 3.23 -3.46 8.79
CA LEU A 55 2.30 -3.59 7.67
C LEU A 55 1.13 -2.59 7.78
N VAL A 56 0.52 -2.46 8.97
CA VAL A 56 -0.56 -1.50 9.23
C VAL A 56 -0.08 -0.06 9.04
N ASP A 57 1.12 0.27 9.52
CA ASP A 57 1.66 1.63 9.35
C ASP A 57 1.96 1.94 7.87
N SER A 58 2.42 0.95 7.10
CA SER A 58 2.58 1.08 5.64
C SER A 58 1.24 1.33 4.95
N ALA A 59 0.18 0.61 5.35
CA ALA A 59 -1.18 0.79 4.83
C ALA A 59 -1.74 2.19 5.15
N ARG A 60 -1.57 2.67 6.40
CA ARG A 60 -1.94 4.04 6.79
C ARG A 60 -1.17 5.10 6.01
N GLY A 61 0.05 4.77 5.58
CA GLY A 61 0.79 5.60 4.65
C GLY A 61 -0.03 5.87 3.38
N LEU A 62 -0.58 4.82 2.78
CA LEU A 62 -1.31 4.85 1.50
C LEU A 62 -2.62 5.64 1.56
N GLU A 63 -3.25 5.78 2.72
CA GLU A 63 -4.44 6.60 2.92
C GLU A 63 -4.20 8.09 2.59
N ARG A 64 -2.93 8.53 2.59
CA ARG A 64 -2.53 9.91 2.23
C ARG A 64 -2.26 10.10 0.73
N LEU A 65 -3.06 9.48 -0.12
CA LEU A 65 -3.11 9.85 -1.54
C LEU A 65 -3.76 11.25 -1.63
N ARG A 66 -2.97 12.23 -2.08
CA ARG A 66 -3.42 13.60 -2.32
C ARG A 66 -3.74 13.79 -3.79
#